data_AF-A0A328TS95-F1
#
_entry.id   AF-A0A328TS95-F1
#
_cell.length_a   1.000
_cell.length_b   1.000
_cell.length_c   1.000
_cell.angle_alpha   90.00
_cell.angle_beta   90.00
_cell.angle_gamma   90.00
#
_symmetry.space_group_name_H-M   'P 1'
#
loop_
_entity.id
_entity.type
_entity.pdbx_description
1 polymer ?
#
loop_
_entity_poly.entity_id
_entity_poly.type
_entity_poly.pdbx_seq_one_letter_code
_entity_poly.pdbx_strand_id
1 'polypeptide(L)'
;MIMAISETKLSSIYYGKAYSGTPEIIDSDGLGVGITPRGIINFQYRYRWLGKQRRIGIGKHPAIFLRDTRNKVADLRESLDRSIDPKVIADKVESVKVAWALFSSVCTNTCCIAAFRPLCSSEMTSFTPSRPRSFRLSRKASQNAFASDSLIPIQMISQRLSELTAQAIIRGSTPEPPKFPLPQFQPGNQLI
;
A
#
# COMPACT_ATOMS: atom_id res chain seq x y z
N MET A 1 26.15 13.53 8.76
CA MET A 1 24.68 13.37 8.64
C MET A 1 24.43 12.63 7.33
N ILE A 2 24.09 11.33 7.39
CA ILE A 2 23.93 10.50 6.18
C ILE A 2 22.60 10.91 5.53
N MET A 3 22.63 11.30 4.26
CA MET A 3 21.46 11.86 3.58
C MET A 3 20.38 10.80 3.37
N ALA A 4 19.26 10.95 4.09
CA ALA A 4 18.07 10.16 3.89
C ALA A 4 17.43 10.49 2.54
N ILE A 5 16.97 9.45 1.83
CA ILE A 5 16.18 9.63 0.61
C ILE A 5 14.84 10.30 0.96
N SER A 6 14.34 11.16 0.07
CA SER A 6 13.02 11.78 0.16
C SER A 6 12.06 11.25 -0.90
N GLU A 7 10.76 11.22 -0.59
CA GLU A 7 9.71 10.74 -1.50
C GLU A 7 9.66 11.57 -2.79
N THR A 8 9.83 12.89 -2.70
CA THR A 8 9.86 13.81 -3.85
C THR A 8 10.95 13.43 -4.86
N LYS A 9 12.11 12.98 -4.37
CA LYS A 9 13.21 12.51 -5.23
C LYS A 9 12.81 11.25 -6.00
N LEU A 10 12.14 10.30 -5.35
CA LEU A 10 11.67 9.07 -6.00
C LEU A 10 10.56 9.36 -7.01
N SER A 11 9.62 10.22 -6.63
CA SER A 11 8.53 10.68 -7.50
C SER A 11 9.08 11.34 -8.77
N SER A 12 10.08 12.22 -8.64
CA SER A 12 10.75 12.87 -9.77
C SER A 12 11.39 11.88 -10.76
N ILE A 13 11.95 10.77 -10.26
CA ILE A 13 12.54 9.71 -11.08
C ILE A 13 11.46 8.88 -11.78
N TYR A 14 10.34 8.63 -11.10
CA TYR A 14 9.27 7.77 -11.61
C TYR A 14 8.48 8.35 -12.79
N TYR A 15 8.39 9.67 -12.95
CA TYR A 15 7.58 10.35 -14.00
C TYR A 15 8.10 10.17 -15.45
N GLY A 16 8.64 9.01 -15.80
CA GLY A 16 8.88 8.57 -17.18
C GLY A 16 10.13 9.16 -17.84
N LYS A 17 11.01 9.81 -17.07
CA LYS A 17 12.30 10.28 -17.59
C LYS A 17 13.30 9.13 -17.61
N ALA A 18 14.06 9.01 -18.70
CA ALA A 18 15.19 8.10 -18.76
C ALA A 18 16.16 8.44 -17.62
N TYR A 19 16.50 7.44 -16.80
CA TYR A 19 17.36 7.64 -15.64
C TYR A 19 18.83 7.43 -16.02
N SER A 20 19.64 8.48 -15.87
CA SER A 20 21.09 8.48 -16.16
C SER A 20 21.96 8.57 -14.88
N GLY A 21 21.34 8.40 -13.71
CA GLY A 21 22.02 8.52 -12.42
C GLY A 21 22.55 7.20 -11.87
N THR A 22 22.89 7.20 -10.58
CA THR A 22 23.37 6.02 -9.86
C THR A 22 22.28 4.94 -9.73
N PRO A 23 22.54 3.69 -10.15
CA PRO A 23 21.52 2.64 -10.18
C PRO A 23 21.12 2.11 -8.79
N GLU A 24 21.94 2.29 -7.76
CA GLU A 24 21.61 1.91 -6.37
C GLU A 24 21.81 3.13 -5.46
N ILE A 25 20.74 3.56 -4.79
CA ILE A 25 20.80 4.62 -3.77
C ILE A 25 20.55 3.97 -2.41
N ILE A 26 21.43 4.24 -1.45
CA ILE A 26 21.36 3.67 -0.11
C ILE A 26 20.62 4.64 0.81
N ASP A 27 19.69 4.12 1.62
CA ASP A 27 18.98 4.85 2.69
C ASP A 27 19.44 4.34 4.06
N SER A 28 18.65 4.56 5.13
CA SER A 28 18.97 4.06 6.47
C SER A 28 18.70 2.56 6.62
N ASP A 29 19.27 1.97 7.68
CA ASP A 29 18.92 0.62 8.17
C ASP A 29 19.11 -0.54 7.18
N GLY A 30 19.94 -0.35 6.14
CA GLY A 30 20.16 -1.37 5.10
C GLY A 30 19.10 -1.35 4.00
N LEU A 31 18.23 -0.34 3.95
CA LEU A 31 17.35 -0.09 2.82
C LEU A 31 18.15 0.43 1.62
N GLY A 32 17.96 -0.21 0.48
CA GLY A 32 18.50 0.20 -0.82
C GLY A 32 17.37 0.42 -1.83
N VAL A 33 17.56 1.41 -2.68
CA VAL A 33 16.67 1.75 -3.78
C VAL A 33 17.39 1.45 -5.08
N GLY A 34 16.95 0.41 -5.78
CA GLY A 34 17.43 0.06 -7.11
C GLY A 34 16.62 0.77 -8.19
N ILE A 35 17.28 1.51 -9.06
CA ILE A 35 16.68 2.26 -10.15
C ILE A 35 17.13 1.66 -11.48
N THR A 36 16.17 1.28 -12.31
CA THR A 36 16.45 0.84 -13.67
C THR A 36 16.64 2.04 -14.60
N PRO A 37 17.33 1.91 -15.75
CA PRO A 37 17.43 2.98 -16.75
C PRO A 37 16.08 3.50 -17.25
N ARG A 38 15.04 2.66 -17.17
CA ARG A 38 13.65 3.00 -17.49
C ARG A 38 12.93 3.85 -16.43
N GLY A 39 13.57 4.13 -15.29
CA GLY A 39 12.97 4.87 -14.17
C GLY A 39 12.10 4.01 -13.24
N ILE A 40 12.10 2.68 -13.39
CA ILE A 40 11.43 1.78 -12.45
C ILE A 40 12.25 1.68 -11.17
N ILE A 41 11.60 1.90 -10.03
CA ILE A 41 12.20 1.96 -8.70
C ILE A 41 11.80 0.70 -7.92
N ASN A 42 12.80 -0.04 -7.45
CA ASN A 42 12.64 -1.25 -6.64
C ASN A 42 13.29 -1.05 -5.27
N PHE A 43 12.53 -1.28 -4.20
CA PHE A 43 13.05 -1.28 -2.83
C PHE A 43 13.65 -2.65 -2.48
N GLN A 44 14.88 -2.64 -1.98
CA GLN A 44 15.64 -3.81 -1.58
C GLN A 44 16.09 -3.65 -0.13
N TYR A 45 15.94 -4.68 0.68
CA TYR A 45 16.51 -4.74 2.02
C TYR A 45 17.78 -5.59 2.00
N ARG A 46 18.89 -5.02 2.46
CA ARG A 46 20.20 -5.68 2.57
C ARG A 46 20.43 -6.10 4.02
N TYR A 47 20.66 -7.37 4.25
CA TYR A 47 20.91 -7.92 5.59
C TYR A 47 21.98 -9.02 5.56
N ARG A 48 22.43 -9.43 6.74
CA ARG A 48 23.32 -10.57 6.91
C ARG A 48 22.59 -11.65 7.70
N TRP A 49 22.66 -12.88 7.22
CA TRP A 49 22.11 -14.05 7.88
C TRP A 49 23.18 -15.13 7.95
N LEU A 50 23.52 -15.60 9.15
CA LEU A 50 24.57 -16.61 9.38
C LEU A 50 25.89 -16.26 8.66
N GLY A 51 26.33 -15.00 8.77
CA GLY A 51 27.56 -14.50 8.13
C GLY A 51 27.48 -14.29 6.61
N LYS A 52 26.38 -14.67 5.96
CA LYS A 52 26.18 -14.50 4.51
C LYS A 52 25.37 -13.23 4.23
N GLN A 53 25.86 -12.40 3.31
CA GLN A 53 25.12 -11.23 2.85
C GLN A 53 23.97 -11.66 1.92
N ARG A 54 22.76 -11.15 2.18
CA ARG A 54 21.55 -11.43 1.40
C ARG A 54 20.80 -10.13 1.09
N ARG A 55 19.94 -10.20 0.07
CA ARG A 55 19.05 -9.11 -0.34
C ARG A 55 17.64 -9.67 -0.54
N ILE A 56 16.62 -8.94 -0.09
CA ILE A 56 15.22 -9.26 -0.39
C ILE A 56 14.52 -8.02 -0.97
N GLY A 57 13.60 -8.24 -1.92
CA GLY A 57 12.79 -7.17 -2.48
C GLY A 57 11.59 -6.89 -1.59
N ILE A 58 11.38 -5.62 -1.20
CA ILE A 58 10.21 -5.21 -0.41
C ILE A 58 9.04 -4.88 -1.34
N GLY A 59 9.35 -4.26 -2.48
CA GLY A 59 8.40 -3.96 -3.55
C GLY A 59 8.80 -2.76 -4.40
N LYS A 60 7.85 -2.22 -5.16
CA LYS A 60 8.10 -1.19 -6.18
C LYS A 60 7.36 0.11 -5.84
N HIS A 61 7.96 1.25 -6.15
CA HIS A 61 7.26 2.54 -6.12
C HIS A 61 6.44 2.69 -7.42
N PRO A 62 5.22 3.25 -7.39
CA PRO A 62 4.49 3.85 -6.25
C PRO A 62 3.60 2.86 -5.48
N ALA A 63 3.65 1.56 -5.78
CA ALA A 63 2.81 0.56 -5.09
C ALA A 63 3.08 0.54 -3.57
N ILE A 64 4.32 0.85 -3.15
CA ILE A 64 4.70 1.06 -1.75
C ILE A 64 5.46 2.39 -1.66
N PHE A 65 5.12 3.22 -0.67
CA PHE A 65 5.80 4.48 -0.40
C PHE A 65 7.06 4.30 0.44
N LEU A 66 7.96 5.28 0.47
CA LEU A 66 9.20 5.18 1.24
C LEU A 66 8.94 5.01 2.74
N ARG A 67 7.94 5.71 3.28
CA ARG A 67 7.52 5.57 4.69
C ARG A 67 7.13 4.13 5.04
N ASP A 68 6.33 3.51 4.18
CA ASP A 68 5.81 2.16 4.41
C ASP A 68 6.92 1.13 4.24
N THR A 69 7.85 1.41 3.31
CA THR A 69 9.06 0.61 3.12
C THR A 69 9.95 0.64 4.36
N ARG A 70 10.14 1.81 4.99
CA ARG A 70 10.91 1.93 6.24
C ARG A 70 10.27 1.15 7.38
N ASN A 71 8.95 1.20 7.52
CA ASN A 71 8.23 0.41 8.52
C ASN A 71 8.45 -1.10 8.30
N LYS A 72 8.32 -1.58 7.06
CA LYS A 72 8.60 -2.99 6.72
C LYS A 72 10.05 -3.39 7.02
N VAL A 73 11.01 -2.50 6.79
CA VAL A 73 12.42 -2.75 7.14
C VAL A 73 12.59 -2.89 8.65
N ALA A 74 11.90 -2.06 9.45
CA ALA A 74 11.90 -2.19 10.90
C ALA A 74 11.35 -3.56 11.35
N ASP A 75 10.24 -4.02 10.76
CA ASP A 75 9.67 -5.34 11.07
C ASP A 75 10.62 -6.50 10.69
N LEU A 76 11.27 -6.40 9.52
CA LEU A 76 12.25 -7.39 9.06
C LEU A 76 13.51 -7.40 9.92
N ARG A 77 13.91 -6.23 10.43
CA ARG A 77 15.02 -6.10 11.37
C ARG A 77 14.69 -6.73 12.72
N GLU A 78 13.51 -6.46 13.26
CA GLU A 78 13.06 -7.10 14.51
C GLU A 78 13.05 -8.64 14.36
N SER A 79 12.66 -9.13 13.19
CA SER A 79 12.70 -10.55 12.88
C SER A 79 14.13 -11.11 12.88
N LEU A 80 15.09 -10.33 12.37
CA LEU A 80 16.50 -10.67 12.40
C LEU A 80 17.05 -10.73 13.84
N ASP A 81 16.64 -9.79 14.69
CA ASP A 81 17.00 -9.76 16.12
C ASP A 81 16.42 -10.98 16.87
N ARG A 82 15.24 -11.46 16.46
CA ARG A 82 14.63 -12.71 16.94
C ARG A 82 15.27 -13.97 16.34
N SER A 83 16.34 -13.87 15.56
CA SER A 83 16.97 -14.98 14.84
C SER A 83 16.00 -15.73 13.90
N ILE A 84 15.11 -15.00 13.23
CA ILE A 84 14.23 -15.54 12.19
C ILE A 84 14.71 -14.98 10.84
N ASP A 85 14.91 -15.86 9.84
CA ASP A 85 15.34 -15.43 8.50
C ASP A 85 14.25 -14.52 7.86
N PRO A 86 14.55 -13.24 7.57
CA PRO A 86 13.58 -12.32 6.98
C PRO A 86 13.03 -12.77 5.63
N LYS A 87 13.76 -13.63 4.90
CA LYS A 87 13.28 -14.19 3.63
C LYS A 87 12.03 -15.04 3.81
N VAL A 88 11.98 -15.86 4.86
CA VAL A 88 10.84 -16.74 5.13
C VAL A 88 9.58 -15.93 5.42
N ILE A 89 9.72 -14.80 6.10
CA ILE A 89 8.61 -13.89 6.41
C ILE A 89 8.08 -13.24 5.14
N ALA A 90 8.97 -12.77 4.26
CA ALA A 90 8.58 -12.21 2.97
C ALA A 90 7.82 -13.23 2.10
N ASP A 91 8.30 -14.48 2.04
CA ASP A 91 7.68 -15.56 1.26
C ASP A 91 6.30 -15.98 1.83
N LYS A 92 6.14 -15.94 3.15
CA LYS A 92 4.87 -16.26 3.83
C LYS A 92 3.78 -15.24 3.52
N VAL A 93 4.12 -13.95 3.48
CA VAL A 93 3.16 -12.88 3.14
C VAL A 93 2.61 -13.06 1.72
N GLU A 94 3.44 -13.49 0.78
CA GLU A 94 3.01 -13.75 -0.60
C GLU A 94 2.07 -14.96 -0.68
N SER A 95 2.42 -16.03 0.04
CA SER A 95 1.62 -17.27 0.07
C SER A 95 0.20 -17.05 0.64
N VAL A 96 0.05 -16.20 1.66
CA VAL A 96 -1.26 -15.88 2.26
C VAL A 96 -2.12 -15.04 1.31
N LYS A 97 -1.53 -14.12 0.53
CA LYS A 97 -2.28 -13.37 -0.49
C LYS A 97 -2.86 -14.27 -1.57
N VAL A 98 -2.06 -15.23 -2.06
CA VAL A 98 -2.51 -16.19 -3.07
C VAL A 98 -3.64 -17.06 -2.52
N ALA A 99 -3.51 -17.55 -1.27
CA ALA A 99 -4.56 -18.32 -0.63
C ALA A 99 -5.87 -17.53 -0.46
N TRP A 100 -5.80 -16.25 -0.06
CA TRP A 100 -6.98 -15.38 0.03
C TRP A 100 -7.65 -15.12 -1.32
N ALA A 101 -6.85 -14.86 -2.37
CA ALA A 101 -7.36 -14.65 -3.72
C ALA A 101 -8.07 -15.90 -4.26
N LEU A 102 -7.50 -17.08 -4.01
CA LEU A 102 -8.13 -18.35 -4.36
C LEU A 102 -9.42 -18.58 -3.56
N PHE A 103 -9.44 -18.24 -2.27
CA PHE A 103 -10.63 -18.39 -1.43
C PHE A 103 -11.80 -17.50 -1.89
N SER A 104 -11.53 -16.25 -2.28
CA SER A 104 -12.56 -15.35 -2.83
C SER A 104 -13.05 -15.76 -4.23
N SER A 105 -12.21 -16.43 -5.02
CA SER A 105 -12.57 -16.90 -6.37
C SER A 105 -13.47 -18.14 -6.36
N VAL A 106 -13.49 -18.92 -5.27
CA VAL A 106 -14.32 -20.13 -5.15
C VAL A 106 -15.79 -19.79 -4.80
N CYS A 107 -16.09 -18.57 -4.36
CA CYS A 107 -17.44 -18.18 -3.95
C CYS A 107 -18.38 -17.69 -5.07
N THR A 108 -17.91 -17.41 -6.29
CA THR A 108 -18.78 -16.93 -7.38
C THR A 108 -19.36 -18.04 -8.27
N ASN A 109 -18.76 -19.23 -8.27
CA ASN A 109 -19.14 -20.27 -9.25
C ASN A 109 -20.14 -21.32 -8.74
N THR A 110 -20.43 -21.36 -7.44
CA THR A 110 -21.40 -22.33 -6.87
C THR A 110 -22.74 -21.69 -6.49
N CYS A 111 -22.82 -20.36 -6.33
CA CYS A 111 -24.08 -19.69 -6.00
C CYS A 111 -24.87 -19.20 -7.23
N CYS A 112 -24.24 -19.10 -8.41
CA CYS A 112 -24.89 -18.55 -9.60
C CYS A 112 -25.62 -19.57 -10.50
N ILE A 113 -25.35 -20.88 -10.35
CA ILE A 113 -26.01 -21.92 -11.19
C ILE A 113 -27.40 -22.29 -10.66
N ALA A 114 -27.71 -22.03 -9.39
CA ALA A 114 -29.00 -22.41 -8.77
C ALA A 114 -30.19 -21.51 -9.16
N ALA A 115 -29.97 -20.37 -9.83
CA ALA A 115 -31.05 -19.45 -10.21
C ALA A 115 -31.56 -19.62 -11.65
N PHE A 116 -31.11 -20.61 -12.42
CA PHE A 116 -31.59 -20.85 -13.79
C PHE A 116 -31.76 -22.34 -14.10
N ARG A 117 -32.77 -22.98 -13.50
CA ARG A 117 -33.35 -24.22 -14.03
C ARG A 117 -34.87 -24.12 -14.07
N PRO A 118 -35.48 -23.73 -15.21
CA PRO A 118 -36.87 -24.03 -15.45
C PRO A 118 -36.97 -25.52 -15.79
N LEU A 119 -37.44 -26.34 -14.85
CA LEU A 119 -37.96 -27.67 -15.18
C LEU A 119 -39.38 -27.48 -15.70
N CYS A 120 -39.52 -27.47 -17.03
CA CYS A 120 -40.59 -28.15 -17.78
C CYS A 120 -40.41 -27.86 -19.27
N SER A 121 -39.69 -28.77 -19.92
CA SER A 121 -39.79 -28.99 -21.35
C SER A 121 -40.84 -30.07 -21.57
N SER A 122 -41.98 -29.70 -22.15
CA SER A 122 -42.95 -30.48 -22.96
C SER A 122 -44.18 -29.57 -23.07
N GLU A 123 -44.71 -29.11 -24.21
CA GLU A 123 -44.71 -29.63 -25.57
C GLU A 123 -44.67 -28.47 -26.57
N MET A 124 -44.06 -28.72 -27.72
CA MET A 124 -43.93 -27.80 -28.83
C MET A 124 -44.98 -28.17 -29.88
N THR A 125 -46.09 -27.44 -29.95
CA THR A 125 -47.00 -27.48 -31.10
C THR A 125 -47.08 -26.08 -31.71
N SER A 126 -46.20 -25.89 -32.70
CA SER A 126 -46.35 -25.05 -33.90
C SER A 126 -47.13 -23.74 -33.79
N PHE A 127 -46.42 -22.61 -33.80
CA PHE A 127 -46.81 -21.47 -34.64
C PHE A 127 -45.54 -20.79 -35.17
N THR A 128 -45.35 -20.90 -36.47
CA THR A 128 -44.31 -20.23 -37.25
C THR A 128 -44.40 -18.71 -37.08
N PRO A 129 -43.35 -18.01 -36.61
CA PRO A 129 -43.37 -16.55 -36.64
C PRO A 129 -43.05 -16.03 -38.04
N SER A 130 -43.95 -15.20 -38.54
CA SER A 130 -43.86 -14.47 -39.80
C SER A 130 -42.74 -13.41 -39.77
N ARG A 131 -41.97 -13.36 -40.86
CA ARG A 131 -41.02 -12.29 -41.28
C ARG A 131 -41.23 -10.92 -40.62
N PRO A 132 -40.24 -10.32 -39.92
CA PRO A 132 -40.33 -8.91 -39.55
C PRO A 132 -40.06 -8.00 -40.76
N ARG A 133 -40.95 -7.02 -40.91
CA ARG A 133 -40.98 -5.96 -41.95
C ARG A 133 -39.87 -4.93 -41.69
N SER A 134 -39.19 -4.48 -42.75
CA SER A 134 -38.08 -3.52 -42.73
C SER A 134 -38.34 -2.27 -41.85
N PHE A 135 -37.43 -1.99 -40.92
CA PHE A 135 -37.43 -0.80 -40.08
C PHE A 135 -37.00 0.43 -40.90
N ARG A 136 -37.90 1.40 -41.12
CA ARG A 136 -37.56 2.69 -41.74
C ARG A 136 -37.09 3.67 -40.67
N LEU A 137 -35.94 4.30 -40.90
CA LEU A 137 -35.50 5.50 -40.20
C LEU A 137 -36.47 6.65 -40.50
N SER A 138 -37.08 7.22 -39.46
CA SER A 138 -37.77 8.51 -39.56
C SER A 138 -37.03 9.54 -38.70
N ARG A 139 -36.43 10.51 -39.38
CA ARG A 139 -35.96 11.77 -38.79
C ARG A 139 -37.19 12.60 -38.39
N LYS A 140 -37.13 13.27 -37.24
CA LYS A 140 -37.60 14.66 -37.13
C LYS A 140 -37.03 15.39 -35.91
N ALA A 141 -36.89 16.69 -36.12
CA ALA A 141 -36.01 17.62 -35.44
C ALA A 141 -36.70 18.42 -34.34
N SER A 142 -35.84 18.97 -33.48
CA SER A 142 -35.95 20.15 -32.60
C SER A 142 -37.33 20.80 -32.40
N GLN A 143 -37.72 21.01 -31.14
CA GLN A 143 -38.25 22.30 -30.70
C GLN A 143 -37.69 22.65 -29.31
N ASN A 144 -37.14 23.86 -29.24
CA ASN A 144 -36.56 24.49 -28.08
C ASN A 144 -37.67 24.90 -27.09
N ALA A 145 -37.40 24.78 -25.79
CA ALA A 145 -38.09 25.57 -24.77
C ALA A 145 -37.04 26.11 -23.79
N PHE A 146 -36.75 27.40 -23.93
CA PHE A 146 -36.06 28.23 -22.95
C PHE A 146 -37.12 28.72 -21.95
N ALA A 147 -36.91 28.54 -20.65
CA ALA A 147 -37.58 29.31 -19.61
C ALA A 147 -36.73 29.34 -18.32
N SER A 148 -36.03 30.47 -18.18
CA SER A 148 -35.65 31.24 -16.99
C SER A 148 -35.70 30.65 -15.56
N ASP A 149 -34.57 30.85 -14.88
CA ASP A 149 -34.41 31.39 -13.52
C ASP A 149 -34.94 30.62 -12.30
N SER A 150 -34.02 30.04 -11.54
CA SER A 150 -33.64 30.58 -10.23
C SER A 150 -32.53 29.76 -9.56
N LEU A 151 -31.61 30.49 -8.91
CA LEU A 151 -30.45 29.99 -8.18
C LEU A 151 -30.86 29.39 -6.83
N ILE A 152 -30.33 28.21 -6.48
CA ILE A 152 -30.25 27.75 -5.09
C ILE A 152 -28.83 27.22 -4.83
N PRO A 153 -28.02 27.91 -4.01
CA PRO A 153 -26.75 27.39 -3.51
C PRO A 153 -26.99 26.52 -2.26
N ILE A 154 -26.62 25.24 -2.31
CA ILE A 154 -26.51 24.42 -1.10
C ILE A 154 -25.19 24.78 -0.41
N GLN A 155 -25.29 25.57 0.66
CA GLN A 155 -24.22 25.83 1.61
C GLN A 155 -23.92 24.55 2.39
N MET A 156 -22.71 23.99 2.26
CA MET A 156 -22.19 23.04 3.24
C MET A 156 -21.73 23.81 4.46
N ILE A 157 -22.45 23.59 5.56
CA ILE A 157 -22.22 24.17 6.87
C ILE A 157 -20.82 23.77 7.35
N SER A 158 -19.97 24.78 7.45
CA SER A 158 -18.73 24.77 8.22
C SER A 158 -19.06 24.64 9.70
N GLN A 159 -18.83 23.47 10.29
CA GLN A 159 -18.75 23.35 11.74
C GLN A 159 -17.30 23.56 12.18
N ARG A 160 -17.06 24.84 12.46
CA ARG A 160 -15.95 25.42 13.21
C ARG A 160 -15.90 24.78 14.61
N LEU A 161 -14.86 23.99 14.91
CA LEU A 161 -14.57 23.60 16.28
C LEU A 161 -13.99 24.82 17.01
N SER A 162 -14.70 25.27 18.03
CA SER A 162 -14.36 26.40 18.88
C SER A 162 -13.13 26.10 19.74
N GLU A 163 -12.11 26.95 19.62
CA GLU A 163 -11.08 27.14 20.64
C GLU A 163 -11.73 27.72 21.90
N LEU A 164 -11.67 26.98 23.02
CA LEU A 164 -11.75 27.54 24.35
C LEU A 164 -10.80 26.79 25.31
N THR A 165 -9.70 27.47 25.61
CA THR A 165 -9.18 27.72 26.96
C THR A 165 -8.53 26.58 27.77
N ALA A 166 -7.20 26.51 27.64
CA ALA A 166 -6.16 26.51 28.69
C ALA A 166 -6.43 25.98 30.13
N GLN A 167 -5.50 25.09 30.53
CA GLN A 167 -4.85 24.92 31.85
C GLN A 167 -5.68 24.40 33.03
N ALA A 168 -5.37 23.16 33.49
CA ALA A 168 -5.22 22.82 34.91
C ALA A 168 -4.68 21.38 35.12
N ILE A 169 -3.55 21.29 35.85
CA ILE A 169 -3.07 20.14 36.66
C ILE A 169 -2.38 18.99 35.90
N ILE A 170 -1.12 19.23 35.51
CA ILE A 170 -0.07 18.19 35.58
C ILE A 170 0.84 18.58 36.75
N ARG A 171 0.67 17.94 37.91
CA ARG A 171 1.70 17.89 38.95
C ARG A 171 2.15 16.44 39.09
N GLY A 172 3.37 16.19 38.65
CA GLY A 172 4.33 15.30 39.31
C GLY A 172 4.14 13.79 39.13
N SER A 173 4.82 13.24 38.14
CA SER A 173 5.52 11.96 38.29
C SER A 173 6.57 11.81 37.19
N THR A 174 7.70 12.48 37.37
CA THR A 174 8.96 12.10 36.71
C THR A 174 9.35 10.71 37.23
N PRO A 175 9.44 9.66 36.40
CA PRO A 175 10.09 8.44 36.83
C PRO A 175 11.60 8.70 36.82
N GLU A 176 12.19 8.71 38.03
CA GLU A 176 13.63 8.71 38.24
C GLU A 176 14.28 7.53 37.49
N PRO A 177 15.39 7.75 36.76
CA PRO A 177 16.12 6.65 36.13
C PRO A 177 16.80 5.77 37.20
N PRO A 178 16.88 4.44 36.99
CA PRO A 178 17.54 3.54 37.93
C PRO A 178 19.03 3.87 38.06
N LYS A 179 19.46 4.17 39.28
CA LYS A 179 20.86 4.34 39.65
C LYS A 179 21.57 2.99 39.62
N PHE A 180 22.22 2.69 38.50
CA PHE A 180 23.22 1.62 38.46
C PHE A 180 24.51 2.12 39.13
N PRO A 181 25.09 1.38 40.09
CA PRO A 181 26.39 1.74 40.64
C PRO A 181 27.45 1.62 39.54
N LEU A 182 28.18 2.72 39.31
CA LEU A 182 29.34 2.73 38.42
C LEU A 182 30.41 1.79 38.97
N PRO A 183 31.05 0.94 38.13
CA PRO A 183 32.19 0.14 38.57
C PRO A 183 33.36 1.08 38.92
N GLN A 184 33.87 0.95 40.15
CA GLN A 184 35.08 1.65 40.55
C GLN A 184 36.26 1.06 39.79
N PHE A 185 36.84 1.85 38.88
CA PHE A 185 38.09 1.54 38.23
C PHE A 185 39.21 1.77 39.25
N GLN A 186 39.80 0.71 39.79
CA GLN A 186 41.03 0.81 40.58
C GLN A 186 42.22 0.92 39.63
N PRO A 187 43.03 2.00 39.69
CA PRO A 187 44.29 2.04 38.98
C PRO A 187 45.34 1.31 39.82
N GLY A 188 46.06 0.37 39.21
CA GLY A 188 47.30 -0.14 39.77
C GLY A 188 47.48 -1.64 39.61
N ASN A 189 48.32 -2.04 38.64
CA ASN A 189 49.64 -2.58 38.95
C ASN A 189 50.39 -2.83 37.64
N GLN A 190 51.21 -1.85 37.25
CA GLN A 190 52.45 -2.14 36.53
C GLN A 190 53.46 -2.59 37.56
N LEU A 191 53.86 -3.86 37.51
CA LEU A 191 55.13 -4.31 38.04
C LEU A 191 55.74 -5.28 37.03
N ILE A 192 56.79 -4.77 36.39
CA ILE A 192 58.05 -5.41 35.95
C ILE A 192 57.93 -6.76 35.26
#